data_AF-A0A8S2FTG8-F1
#
_entry.id   AF-A0A8S2FTG8-F1
#
_cell.length_a   1.000
_cell.length_b   1.000
_cell.length_c   1.000
_cell.angle_alpha   90.00
_cell.angle_beta   90.00
_cell.angle_gamma   90.00
#
_symmetry.space_group_name_H-M   'P 1'
#
loop_
_entity.id
_entity.type
_entity.pdbx_description
1 polymer ?
#
loop_
_entity_poly.entity_id
_entity_poly.type
_entity_poly.pdbx_seq_one_letter_code
_entity_poly.pdbx_strand_id
1 'polypeptide(L)'
;LEIYQKGIEKAFYAADKEQRGRLKLEHLQDILEKADQKVRAYPPTAQLAAQQGEYVANLLNKMSTENSSHLSQPFRYKFRGSLAYVGGDVAVIDFTGSTPLLNIFNLKPLSGRGSYYLWKSFYFTEMFTMKTKCLLAFDWVKLKLFGRDISRY
;
A
#
# COMPACT_ATOMS: atom_id res chain seq x y z
N LEU A 1 -13.34 11.72 -13.22
CA LEU A 1 -13.05 11.69 -14.67
C LEU A 1 -11.83 12.53 -15.02
N GLU A 2 -11.65 13.73 -14.42
CA GLU A 2 -10.51 14.64 -14.68
C GLU A 2 -9.10 14.04 -14.50
N ILE A 3 -8.91 13.09 -13.58
CA ILE A 3 -7.58 12.50 -13.32
C ILE A 3 -7.11 11.65 -14.52
N TYR A 4 -8.01 10.92 -15.17
CA TYR A 4 -7.68 10.10 -16.33
C TYR A 4 -7.49 10.96 -17.58
N GLN A 5 -8.21 12.09 -17.67
CA GLN A 5 -8.10 13.04 -18.77
C GLN A 5 -6.67 13.59 -18.92
N LYS A 6 -6.03 14.03 -17.83
CA LYS A 6 -4.64 14.53 -17.88
C LYS A 6 -3.63 13.47 -18.34
N GLY A 7 -3.86 12.21 -17.98
CA GLY A 7 -3.01 11.09 -18.41
C GLY A 7 -3.17 10.79 -19.90
N ILE A 8 -4.41 10.80 -20.39
CA ILE A 8 -4.74 10.57 -21.80
C ILE A 8 -4.21 11.72 -22.66
N GLU A 9 -4.39 12.98 -22.25
CA GLU A 9 -3.84 14.15 -22.95
C GLU A 9 -2.32 14.07 -23.07
N LYS A 10 -1.61 13.75 -21.98
CA LYS A 10 -0.15 13.59 -22.02
C LYS A 10 0.29 12.46 -22.95
N ALA A 11 -0.43 11.33 -22.96
CA ALA A 11 -0.14 10.22 -23.86
C ALA A 11 -0.42 10.59 -25.32
N PHE A 12 -1.48 11.35 -25.58
CA PHE A 12 -1.83 11.87 -26.89
C PHE A 12 -0.73 12.79 -27.45
N TYR A 13 -0.30 13.80 -26.70
CA TYR A 13 0.77 14.71 -27.13
C TYR A 13 2.13 14.00 -27.29
N ALA A 14 2.41 12.97 -26.50
CA ALA A 14 3.64 12.19 -26.64
C ALA A 14 3.67 11.35 -27.94
N ALA A 15 2.50 10.95 -28.44
CA ALA A 15 2.36 10.14 -29.64
C ALA A 15 2.12 10.97 -30.91
N ASP A 16 1.49 12.14 -30.81
CA ASP A 16 1.29 13.08 -31.92
C ASP A 16 2.56 13.89 -32.23
N LYS A 17 3.60 13.20 -32.73
CA LYS A 17 4.87 13.83 -33.16
C LYS A 17 4.69 14.86 -34.27
N GLU A 18 3.60 14.75 -35.04
CA GLU A 18 3.32 15.62 -36.19
C GLU A 18 2.51 16.87 -35.80
N GLN A 19 2.06 16.99 -34.53
CA GLN A 19 1.23 18.09 -34.02
C GLN A 19 -0.03 18.37 -34.87
N ARG A 20 -0.57 17.33 -35.52
CA ARG A 20 -1.73 17.46 -36.42
C ARG A 20 -3.06 17.43 -35.68
N GLY A 21 -3.03 17.20 -34.36
CA GLY A 21 -4.23 17.08 -33.54
C GLY A 21 -5.06 15.83 -33.85
N ARG A 22 -4.47 14.85 -34.54
CA ARG A 22 -5.12 13.59 -34.94
C ARG A 22 -4.11 12.44 -34.86
N LEU A 23 -4.52 11.31 -34.30
CA LEU A 23 -3.73 10.09 -34.26
C LEU A 23 -4.13 9.16 -35.42
N LYS A 24 -3.14 8.64 -36.13
CA LYS A 24 -3.31 7.49 -37.02
C LYS A 24 -3.46 6.21 -36.19
N LEU A 25 -4.06 5.17 -36.77
CA LEU A 25 -4.29 3.89 -36.09
C LEU A 25 -3.00 3.29 -35.50
N GLU A 26 -1.89 3.41 -36.23
CA GLU A 26 -0.56 2.92 -35.80
C GLU A 26 -0.09 3.59 -34.51
N HIS A 27 -0.27 4.92 -34.39
CA HIS A 27 0.10 5.65 -33.19
C HIS A 27 -0.82 5.33 -32.01
N LEU A 28 -2.11 5.11 -32.28
CA LEU A 28 -3.06 4.66 -31.25
C LEU A 28 -2.66 3.28 -30.70
N GLN A 29 -2.27 2.36 -31.59
CA GLN A 29 -1.83 1.02 -31.20
C GLN A 29 -0.58 1.07 -30.33
N ASP A 30 0.41 1.88 -30.68
CA ASP A 30 1.62 2.11 -29.88
C ASP A 30 1.32 2.71 -28.50
N ILE A 31 0.35 3.64 -28.40
CA ILE A 31 -0.09 4.19 -27.10
C ILE A 31 -0.72 3.09 -26.23
N LEU A 32 -1.61 2.28 -26.81
CA LEU A 32 -2.28 1.20 -26.10
C LEU A 32 -1.29 0.13 -25.65
N GLU A 33 -0.35 -0.26 -26.50
CA GLU A 33 0.70 -1.22 -26.14
C GLU A 33 1.58 -0.70 -25.00
N LYS A 34 1.99 0.58 -25.05
CA LYS A 34 2.72 1.22 -23.95
C LYS A 34 1.91 1.36 -22.67
N ALA A 35 0.59 1.49 -22.78
CA ALA A 35 -0.31 1.52 -21.63
C ALA A 35 -0.38 0.13 -20.99
N ASP A 36 -0.59 -0.92 -21.79
CA ASP A 36 -0.66 -2.31 -21.35
C ASP A 36 0.65 -2.76 -20.70
N GLN A 37 1.81 -2.40 -21.26
CA GLN A 37 3.12 -2.66 -20.66
C GLN A 37 3.31 -1.99 -19.28
N LYS A 38 2.58 -0.90 -19.00
CA LYS A 38 2.64 -0.17 -17.72
C LYS A 38 1.58 -0.64 -16.72
N VAL A 39 0.64 -1.49 -17.12
CA VAL A 39 -0.31 -2.11 -16.20
C VAL A 39 0.48 -3.03 -15.27
N ARG A 40 0.70 -2.55 -14.05
CA ARG A 40 1.35 -3.34 -12.99
C ARG A 40 0.29 -3.86 -12.04
N ALA A 41 0.39 -5.15 -11.72
CA ALA A 41 -0.33 -5.70 -10.59
C ALA A 41 0.09 -4.97 -9.30
N TYR A 42 -0.86 -4.84 -8.37
CA TYR A 42 -0.54 -4.33 -7.04
C TYR A 42 0.39 -5.30 -6.30
N PRO A 43 1.22 -4.80 -5.36
CA PRO A 43 2.17 -5.65 -4.65
C PRO A 43 1.45 -6.65 -3.73
N PRO A 44 1.86 -7.93 -3.69
CA PRO A 44 1.20 -8.98 -2.90
C PRO A 44 1.49 -8.82 -1.39
N THR A 45 0.87 -7.82 -0.78
CA THR A 45 1.08 -7.43 0.62
C THR A 45 -0.18 -7.61 1.43
N ALA A 46 -0.04 -7.95 2.71
CA ALA A 46 -1.17 -8.03 3.64
C ALA A 46 -1.96 -6.72 3.70
N GLN A 47 -1.27 -5.58 3.57
CA GLN A 47 -1.88 -4.26 3.54
C GLN A 47 -2.81 -4.07 2.32
N LEU A 48 -2.40 -4.54 1.13
CA LEU A 48 -3.25 -4.52 -0.05
C LEU A 48 -4.49 -5.40 0.16
N ALA A 49 -4.29 -6.63 0.65
CA ALA A 49 -5.38 -7.57 0.89
C ALA A 49 -6.41 -6.99 1.88
N ALA A 50 -5.95 -6.35 2.96
CA ALA A 50 -6.82 -5.68 3.92
C ALA A 50 -7.62 -4.52 3.27
N GLN A 51 -6.96 -3.67 2.47
CA GLN A 51 -7.63 -2.56 1.78
C GLN A 51 -8.64 -3.04 0.73
N GLN A 52 -8.30 -4.08 -0.02
CA GLN A 52 -9.22 -4.68 -0.99
C GLN A 52 -10.41 -5.34 -0.30
N GLY A 53 -10.19 -6.04 0.81
CA GLY A 53 -11.25 -6.62 1.62
C GLY A 53 -12.23 -5.56 2.14
N GLU A 54 -11.70 -4.46 2.69
CA GLU A 54 -12.51 -3.31 3.15
C GLU A 54 -13.29 -2.67 2.00
N TYR A 55 -12.65 -2.47 0.83
CA TYR A 55 -13.31 -1.90 -0.35
C TYR A 55 -14.47 -2.79 -0.85
N VAL A 56 -14.23 -4.09 -0.99
CA VAL A 56 -15.24 -5.05 -1.47
C VAL A 56 -16.39 -5.15 -0.47
N ALA A 57 -16.10 -5.22 0.83
CA ALA A 57 -17.14 -5.26 1.87
C ALA A 57 -18.04 -4.02 1.79
N ASN A 58 -17.46 -2.83 1.68
CA ASN A 58 -18.21 -1.58 1.53
C ASN A 58 -19.02 -1.54 0.22
N LEU A 59 -18.46 -2.05 -0.88
CA LEU A 59 -19.13 -2.12 -2.15
C LEU A 59 -20.37 -3.03 -2.10
N LEU A 60 -20.23 -4.22 -1.50
CA LEU A 60 -21.33 -5.17 -1.32
C LEU A 60 -22.44 -4.59 -0.43
N ASN A 61 -22.07 -3.92 0.66
CA ASN A 61 -23.03 -3.26 1.54
C ASN A 61 -23.83 -2.17 0.81
N LYS A 62 -23.17 -1.37 -0.04
CA LYS A 62 -23.84 -0.32 -0.84
C LYS A 62 -24.73 -0.88 -1.94
N MET A 63 -24.32 -1.98 -2.59
CA MET A 63 -25.13 -2.66 -3.59
C MET A 63 -26.46 -3.16 -3.04
N SER A 64 -26.52 -3.50 -1.76
CA SER A 64 -27.76 -3.93 -1.11
C SER A 64 -28.77 -2.80 -0.91
N THR A 65 -28.34 -1.53 -0.95
CA THR A 65 -29.17 -0.36 -0.59
C THR A 65 -29.40 0.62 -1.73
N GLU A 66 -28.51 0.68 -2.73
CA GLU A 66 -28.58 1.62 -3.85
C GLU A 66 -28.66 0.87 -5.20
N ASN A 67 -29.43 1.41 -6.15
CA ASN A 67 -29.43 0.91 -7.53
C ASN A 67 -28.00 0.99 -8.11
N SER A 68 -27.52 -0.15 -8.63
CA SER A 68 -26.11 -0.41 -8.97
C SER A 68 -25.48 0.53 -10.01
N SER A 69 -26.26 1.43 -10.61
CA SER A 69 -25.84 2.38 -11.65
C SER A 69 -24.90 3.48 -11.15
N HIS A 70 -24.84 3.73 -9.84
CA HIS A 70 -23.99 4.77 -9.24
C HIS A 70 -22.85 4.22 -8.36
N LEU A 71 -22.49 2.94 -8.49
CA LEU A 71 -21.43 2.32 -7.68
C LEU A 71 -20.05 2.94 -7.98
N SER A 72 -19.77 3.98 -7.21
CA SER A 72 -18.53 4.33 -6.50
C SER A 72 -17.19 3.98 -7.17
N GLN A 73 -16.36 5.01 -7.27
CA GLN A 73 -14.96 5.05 -7.74
C GLN A 73 -14.17 3.73 -7.70
N PRO A 74 -13.35 3.44 -8.74
CA PRO A 74 -12.51 2.24 -8.76
C PRO A 74 -11.54 2.21 -7.58
N PHE A 75 -11.23 1.00 -7.11
CA PHE A 75 -10.26 0.78 -6.04
C PHE A 75 -8.94 1.50 -6.34
N ARG A 76 -8.39 2.17 -5.32
CA ARG A 76 -7.07 2.82 -5.38
C ARG A 76 -6.25 2.39 -4.19
N TYR A 77 -5.18 1.66 -4.48
CA TYR A 77 -4.21 1.28 -3.46
C TYR A 77 -3.54 2.51 -2.84
N LYS A 78 -3.52 2.55 -1.51
CA LYS A 78 -2.80 3.59 -0.74
C LYS A 78 -1.66 2.92 0.02
N PHE A 79 -0.42 3.09 -0.44
CA PHE A 79 0.75 2.60 0.27
C PHE A 79 0.89 3.30 1.64
N ARG A 80 1.08 2.53 2.73
CA ARG A 80 1.19 3.07 4.10
C ARG A 80 2.62 3.04 4.66
N GLY A 81 3.59 2.61 3.84
CA GLY A 81 4.96 2.40 4.27
C GLY A 81 5.33 0.92 4.38
N SER A 82 6.59 0.67 4.72
CA SER A 82 7.18 -0.64 4.90
C SER A 82 8.03 -0.67 6.16
N LEU A 83 8.03 -1.81 6.86
CA LEU A 83 8.74 -2.02 8.11
C LEU A 83 9.51 -3.34 8.04
N ALA A 84 10.78 -3.34 8.42
CA ALA A 84 11.62 -4.52 8.41
C ALA A 84 12.49 -4.61 9.68
N TYR A 85 12.45 -5.75 10.36
CA TYR A 85 13.39 -6.06 11.44
C TYR A 85 14.69 -6.61 10.84
N VAL A 86 15.83 -6.06 11.24
CA VAL A 86 17.15 -6.38 10.65
C VAL A 86 18.04 -7.17 11.61
N GLY A 87 17.64 -7.34 12.87
CA GLY A 87 18.42 -8.04 13.89
C GLY A 87 19.03 -7.09 14.92
N GLY A 88 19.50 -7.62 16.05
CA GLY A 88 20.20 -6.85 17.08
C GLY A 88 19.39 -5.70 17.70
N ASP A 89 18.09 -5.88 17.90
CA ASP A 89 17.16 -4.82 18.34
C ASP A 89 17.14 -3.60 17.40
N VAL A 90 17.35 -3.81 16.10
CA VAL A 90 17.29 -2.77 15.08
C VAL A 90 16.21 -3.09 14.06
N ALA A 91 15.43 -2.08 13.69
CA ALA A 91 14.50 -2.13 12.59
C ALA A 91 14.71 -0.94 11.65
N VAL A 92 14.22 -1.09 10.43
CA VAL A 92 14.16 -0.05 9.40
C VAL A 92 12.70 0.20 9.08
N ILE A 93 12.34 1.46 9.04
CA ILE A 93 10.98 1.92 8.72
C ILE A 93 11.09 2.89 7.56
N ASP A 94 10.34 2.61 6.49
CA ASP A 94 10.28 3.44 5.30
C ASP A 94 8.84 3.90 5.05
N PHE A 95 8.61 5.20 5.11
CA PHE A 95 7.32 5.83 4.81
C PHE A 95 7.33 6.58 3.47
N THR A 96 8.39 6.44 2.67
CA THR A 96 8.53 7.10 1.38
C THR A 96 7.36 6.73 0.46
N GLY A 97 6.58 7.73 0.03
CA GLY A 97 5.40 7.52 -0.82
C GLY A 97 4.08 7.22 -0.09
N SER A 98 4.03 7.33 1.24
CA SER A 98 2.79 7.26 2.02
C SER A 98 2.05 8.61 2.12
N THR A 99 0.80 8.60 2.58
CA THR A 99 -0.15 9.75 2.66
C THR A 99 0.43 11.03 3.31
N PRO A 100 -0.16 12.22 3.06
CA PRO A 100 0.51 13.52 3.21
C PRO A 100 1.12 13.82 4.59
N LEU A 101 0.53 13.31 5.68
CA LEU A 101 0.90 13.72 7.03
C LEU A 101 2.35 13.33 7.40
N LEU A 102 2.84 12.18 6.94
CA LEU A 102 4.24 11.75 7.13
C LEU A 102 5.21 12.36 6.11
N ASN A 103 4.70 12.87 4.97
CA ASN A 103 5.49 13.56 3.95
C ASN A 103 5.83 15.01 4.36
N ILE A 104 5.03 15.64 5.23
CA ILE A 104 5.29 17.02 5.73
C ILE A 104 6.65 17.13 6.44
N PHE A 105 7.11 16.05 7.07
CA PHE A 105 8.37 16.04 7.82
C PHE A 105 9.57 15.53 7.01
N ASN A 106 9.45 15.27 5.70
CA ASN A 106 10.52 14.70 4.87
C ASN A 106 11.25 13.55 5.59
N LEU A 107 10.48 12.67 6.23
CA LEU A 107 11.01 11.59 7.05
C LEU A 107 11.78 10.63 6.16
N LYS A 108 13.10 10.73 6.22
CA LYS A 108 14.01 9.71 5.67
C LYS A 108 13.72 8.36 6.32
N PRO A 109 14.04 7.25 5.64
CA PRO A 109 13.95 5.92 6.24
C PRO A 109 14.65 5.92 7.61
N LEU A 110 13.91 5.54 8.65
CA LEU A 110 14.39 5.59 10.02
C LEU A 110 14.97 4.22 10.38
N SER A 111 16.26 4.17 10.66
CA SER A 111 16.96 2.94 11.08
C SER A 111 17.53 3.08 12.49
N GLY A 112 17.40 2.04 13.31
CA GLY A 112 18.08 1.98 14.60
C GLY A 112 17.26 1.30 15.69
N ARG A 113 17.73 1.43 16.94
CA ARG A 113 17.05 0.86 18.12
C ARG A 113 15.74 1.57 18.44
N GLY A 114 15.64 2.88 18.17
CA GLY A 114 14.37 3.61 18.28
C GLY A 114 13.32 3.08 17.31
N SER A 115 13.72 2.83 16.06
CA SER A 115 12.87 2.20 15.05
C SER A 115 12.42 0.80 15.44
N TYR A 116 13.21 0.03 16.20
CA TYR A 116 12.79 -1.29 16.68
C TYR A 116 11.63 -1.22 17.68
N TYR A 117 11.62 -0.24 18.59
CA TYR A 117 10.46 -0.04 19.46
C TYR A 117 9.24 0.45 18.70
N LEU A 118 9.42 1.37 17.75
CA LEU A 118 8.34 1.80 16.86
C LEU A 118 7.77 0.63 16.06
N TRP A 119 8.64 -0.20 15.49
CA TRP A 119 8.27 -1.44 14.79
C TRP A 119 7.38 -2.31 15.70
N LYS A 120 7.80 -2.60 16.94
CA LYS A 120 6.98 -3.36 17.90
C LYS A 120 5.63 -2.69 18.17
N SER A 121 5.58 -1.37 18.33
CA SER A 121 4.33 -0.62 18.52
C SER A 121 3.37 -0.73 17.34
N PHE A 122 3.88 -0.69 16.11
CA PHE A 122 3.06 -0.91 14.92
C PHE A 122 2.43 -2.31 14.92
N TYR A 123 3.21 -3.37 15.14
CA TYR A 123 2.66 -4.74 15.21
C TYR A 123 1.64 -4.90 16.33
N PHE A 124 1.90 -4.31 17.50
CA PHE A 124 0.96 -4.33 18.61
C PHE A 124 -0.38 -3.64 18.27
N THR A 125 -0.33 -2.58 17.47
CA THR A 125 -1.51 -1.82 17.04
C THR A 125 -2.32 -2.58 16.00
N GLU A 126 -1.65 -3.18 15.01
CA GLU A 126 -2.25 -3.94 13.90
C GLU A 126 -2.92 -5.26 14.34
N MET A 127 -2.65 -5.76 15.54
CA MET A 127 -3.35 -6.94 16.05
C MET A 127 -4.85 -6.69 16.27
N PHE A 128 -5.69 -7.59 15.76
CA PHE A 128 -7.15 -7.45 15.76
C PHE A 128 -7.82 -7.60 17.12
N THR A 129 -7.29 -8.44 18.03
CA THR A 129 -7.96 -8.77 19.30
C THR A 129 -7.10 -8.46 20.51
N MET A 130 -7.74 -8.12 21.64
CA MET A 130 -7.05 -7.87 22.91
C MET A 130 -6.35 -9.14 23.42
N LYS A 131 -6.92 -10.33 23.20
CA LYS A 131 -6.27 -11.60 23.56
C LYS A 131 -4.92 -11.74 22.87
N THR A 132 -4.85 -11.53 21.56
CA THR A 132 -3.59 -11.64 20.81
C THR A 132 -2.57 -10.59 21.26
N LYS A 133 -3.02 -9.37 21.56
CA LYS A 133 -2.16 -8.31 22.11
C LYS A 133 -1.55 -8.69 23.46
N CYS A 134 -2.35 -9.22 24.39
CA CYS A 134 -1.87 -9.68 25.69
C CYS A 134 -0.88 -10.84 25.56
N LEU A 135 -1.17 -11.81 24.68
CA LEU A 135 -0.26 -12.92 24.41
C LEU A 135 1.08 -12.42 23.84
N LEU A 136 1.05 -11.51 22.86
CA LEU A 136 2.25 -10.91 22.29
C LEU A 136 3.08 -10.16 23.36
N ALA A 137 2.42 -9.37 24.21
CA ALA A 137 3.09 -8.66 25.29
C ALA A 137 3.75 -9.62 26.28
N PHE A 138 3.06 -10.71 26.64
CA PHE A 138 3.59 -11.72 27.54
C PHE A 138 4.79 -12.47 26.92
N ASP A 139 4.74 -12.77 25.63
CA ASP A 139 5.85 -13.38 24.91
C ASP A 139 7.08 -12.46 24.88
N TRP A 140 6.90 -11.15 24.73
CA TRP A 140 8.00 -10.19 24.83
C TRP A 140 8.60 -10.10 26.24
N VAL A 141 7.77 -10.20 27.28
CA VAL A 141 8.24 -10.24 28.67
C VAL A 141 9.04 -11.51 28.92
N LYS A 142 8.52 -12.68 28.51
CA LYS A 142 9.23 -13.96 28.59
C LYS A 142 10.56 -13.92 27.87
N LEU A 143 10.57 -13.41 26.64
CA LEU A 143 11.80 -13.26 25.85
C LEU A 143 12.85 -12.43 26.56
N LYS A 144 12.44 -11.37 27.27
CA LYS A 144 13.35 -10.48 28.00
C LYS A 144 13.88 -11.11 29.31
N LEU A 145 13.06 -11.87 30.01
CA LEU A 145 13.43 -12.48 31.30
C LEU A 145 14.19 -13.80 31.13
N PHE A 146 13.74 -14.65 30.21
CA PHE A 146 14.21 -16.04 30.07
C PHE A 146 14.93 -16.31 28.75
N GLY A 147 14.95 -15.34 27.83
CA GLY A 147 15.46 -15.56 26.47
C GLY A 147 14.46 -16.29 25.58
N ARG A 148 14.90 -16.64 24.37
CA ARG A 148 14.06 -17.36 23.40
C ARG A 148 14.08 -18.84 23.73
N ASP A 149 12.91 -19.45 23.85
CA ASP A 149 12.81 -20.90 23.95
C ASP A 149 13.31 -21.53 22.63
N ILE A 150 14.31 -22.39 22.76
CA ILE A 150 14.95 -23.13 21.66
C ILE A 150 14.66 -24.62 21.75
N SER A 151 13.90 -25.08 22.75
CA SER A 151 13.46 -26.46 22.81
C SER A 151 12.52 -26.72 21.64
N ARG A 152 12.97 -27.57 20.72
CA ARG A 152 12.24 -27.94 19.50
C ARG A 152 11.96 -29.44 19.47
N TYR A 153 11.67 -30.05 20.62
CA TYR A 153 11.25 -31.45 20.75
C TYR A 153 10.42 -31.62 22.00
#